data_AF-A0A1F8RVV0-F1
#
_entry.id   AF-A0A1F8RVV0-F1
#
_cell.length_a   1.000
_cell.length_b   1.000
_cell.length_c   1.000
_cell.angle_alpha   90.00
_cell.angle_beta   90.00
_cell.angle_gamma   90.00
#
_symmetry.space_group_name_H-M   'P 1'
#
loop_
_entity.id
_entity.type
_entity.pdbx_description
1 polymer ?
#
loop_
_entity_poly.entity_id
_entity_poly.type
_entity_poly.pdbx_seq_one_letter_code
_entity_poly.pdbx_strand_id
1 'polypeptide(L)'
;MVPELRGVYSQSRTLAGVEPMVREAISLFLDVPEDSFDVAAVKVLDPATEDAIRAAAEARKAAAERQREATARTREAVVALRRRGLPQRDIGRMVGISHQRVAQLLASATKG
;
A
#
# COMPACT_ATOMS: atom_id res chain seq x y z
N MET A 1 -26.30 7.47 -7.04
CA MET A 1 -27.08 8.34 -7.94
C MET A 1 -26.24 8.58 -9.18
N VAL A 2 -26.86 8.56 -10.36
CA VAL A 2 -26.20 8.89 -11.64
C VAL A 2 -26.63 10.31 -12.04
N PRO A 3 -25.77 11.33 -11.88
CA PRO A 3 -26.16 12.73 -12.07
C PRO A 3 -26.75 13.04 -13.46
N GLU A 4 -26.25 12.36 -14.49
CA GLU A 4 -26.64 12.50 -15.89
C GLU A 4 -28.01 11.88 -16.17
N LEU A 5 -28.46 10.94 -15.34
CA LEU A 5 -29.71 10.19 -15.48
C LEU A 5 -30.60 10.37 -14.25
N ARG A 6 -31.42 11.42 -14.28
CA ARG A 6 -32.39 11.69 -13.22
C ARG A 6 -33.32 10.50 -13.03
N GLY A 7 -33.39 9.99 -11.80
CA GLY A 7 -34.23 8.83 -11.45
C GLY A 7 -33.43 7.53 -11.30
N VAL A 8 -32.17 7.48 -11.73
CA VAL A 8 -31.32 6.29 -11.57
C VAL A 8 -30.56 6.34 -10.25
N TYR A 9 -30.94 5.43 -9.36
CA TYR A 9 -30.29 5.23 -8.07
C TYR A 9 -29.93 3.76 -7.90
N SER A 10 -28.71 3.51 -7.46
CA SER A 10 -28.21 2.20 -7.10
C SER A 10 -27.30 2.34 -5.89
N GLN A 11 -27.13 1.27 -5.14
CA GLN A 11 -26.36 1.25 -3.90
C GLN A 11 -25.57 -0.06 -3.80
N SER A 12 -24.29 0.01 -3.43
CA SER A 12 -23.49 -1.19 -3.17
C SER A 12 -22.85 -1.12 -1.78
N ARG A 13 -22.65 -2.30 -1.18
CA ARG A 13 -21.95 -2.43 0.10
C ARG A 13 -20.44 -2.35 -0.03
N THR A 14 -19.92 -2.45 -1.24
CA THR A 14 -18.48 -2.45 -1.52
C THR A 14 -18.19 -1.59 -2.76
N LEU A 15 -17.01 -0.96 -2.82
CA LEU A 15 -16.61 -0.19 -3.99
C LEU A 15 -16.55 -1.04 -5.27
N ALA A 16 -16.14 -2.30 -5.16
CA ALA A 16 -16.08 -3.22 -6.30
C ALA A 16 -17.47 -3.54 -6.88
N GLY A 17 -18.51 -3.53 -6.04
CA GLY A 17 -19.89 -3.73 -6.47
C GLY A 17 -20.57 -2.47 -6.98
N VAL A 18 -19.96 -1.28 -6.90
CA VAL A 18 -20.58 -0.03 -7.35
C VAL A 18 -20.81 -0.05 -8.85
N GLU A 19 -19.77 -0.37 -9.63
CA GLU A 19 -19.86 -0.30 -11.10
C GLU A 19 -20.88 -1.30 -11.69
N PRO A 20 -20.87 -2.60 -11.33
CA PRO A 20 -21.86 -3.54 -11.84
C PRO A 20 -23.30 -3.12 -11.52
N MET A 21 -23.56 -2.68 -10.28
CA MET A 21 -24.91 -2.30 -9.85
C MET A 21 -25.38 -0.99 -10.48
N VAL A 22 -24.47 -0.10 -10.86
CA VAL A 22 -24.80 1.13 -11.60
C VAL A 22 -25.07 0.79 -13.07
N ARG A 23 -24.25 -0.06 -13.70
CA ARG A 23 -24.46 -0.50 -15.08
C ARG A 23 -25.79 -1.19 -15.29
N GLU A 24 -26.14 -2.14 -14.42
CA GLU A 24 -27.44 -2.81 -14.42
C GLU A 24 -28.59 -1.80 -14.32
N ALA A 25 -28.50 -0.84 -13.40
CA ALA A 25 -29.54 0.18 -13.22
C ALA A 25 -29.68 1.12 -14.43
N ILE A 26 -28.58 1.49 -15.08
CA ILE A 26 -28.59 2.33 -16.29
C ILE A 26 -29.17 1.55 -17.48
N SER A 27 -28.72 0.30 -17.66
CA SER A 27 -29.18 -0.59 -18.73
C SER A 27 -30.69 -0.80 -18.66
N LEU A 28 -31.22 -1.13 -17.47
CA LEU A 28 -32.66 -1.30 -17.24
C LEU A 28 -33.45 0.00 -17.47
N PHE A 29 -32.87 1.15 -17.13
CA PHE A 29 -33.56 2.44 -17.26
C PHE A 29 -33.60 2.95 -18.71
N LEU A 30 -32.54 2.75 -19.47
CA LEU A 30 -32.40 3.23 -20.85
C LEU A 30 -32.78 2.19 -21.91
N ASP A 31 -32.98 0.93 -21.50
CA ASP A 31 -33.20 -0.23 -22.39
C ASP A 31 -32.07 -0.41 -23.42
N VAL A 32 -30.83 -0.37 -22.93
CA VAL A 32 -29.61 -0.55 -23.73
C VAL A 32 -28.66 -1.56 -23.08
N PRO A 33 -27.77 -2.22 -23.83
CA PRO A 33 -26.76 -3.13 -23.26
C PRO A 33 -25.83 -2.44 -22.24
N GLU A 34 -25.40 -3.15 -21.18
CA GLU A 34 -24.52 -2.62 -20.12
C GLU A 34 -23.12 -2.17 -20.61
N ASP A 35 -22.68 -2.68 -21.75
CA ASP A 35 -21.39 -2.37 -22.40
C ASP A 35 -21.50 -1.26 -23.45
N SER A 36 -22.68 -0.68 -23.66
CA SER A 36 -22.91 0.40 -24.64
C SER A 36 -22.54 1.80 -24.13
N PHE A 37 -22.09 1.92 -22.88
CA PHE A 37 -21.71 3.17 -22.23
C PHE A 37 -20.57 2.98 -21.22
N ASP A 38 -19.90 4.07 -20.86
CA ASP A 38 -18.87 4.09 -19.82
C ASP A 38 -19.41 4.58 -18.48
N VAL A 39 -18.88 4.01 -17.39
CA VAL A 39 -19.20 4.44 -16.02
C VAL A 39 -17.93 4.89 -15.33
N ALA A 40 -17.91 6.14 -14.88
CA ALA A 40 -16.83 6.70 -14.07
C ALA A 40 -17.34 6.99 -12.66
N ALA A 41 -16.82 6.27 -11.66
CA ALA A 41 -17.20 6.47 -10.27
C ALA A 41 -16.40 7.62 -9.64
N VAL A 42 -17.08 8.66 -9.17
CA VAL A 42 -16.49 9.71 -8.34
C VAL A 42 -16.76 9.40 -6.87
N LYS A 43 -15.69 9.31 -6.08
CA LYS A 43 -15.80 9.16 -4.62
C LYS A 43 -16.05 10.53 -4.02
N VAL A 44 -17.13 10.67 -3.27
CA VAL A 44 -17.44 11.87 -2.50
C VAL A 44 -17.46 11.47 -1.03
N LEU A 45 -16.52 11.99 -0.26
CA LEU A 45 -16.40 11.78 1.17
C LEU A 45 -16.47 13.13 1.87
N ASP A 46 -16.78 13.14 3.16
CA ASP A 46 -16.66 14.37 3.94
C ASP A 46 -15.17 14.76 4.10
N PRO A 47 -14.85 16.07 4.21
CA PRO A 47 -13.46 16.53 4.26
C PRO A 47 -12.62 15.88 5.37
N ALA A 48 -13.22 15.58 6.53
CA ALA A 48 -12.48 14.99 7.64
C ALA A 48 -12.07 13.54 7.33
N THR A 49 -12.93 12.77 6.67
CA THR A 49 -12.61 11.41 6.21
C THR A 49 -11.53 11.43 5.12
N GLU A 50 -11.60 12.36 4.16
CA GLU A 50 -10.57 12.50 3.12
C GLU A 50 -9.20 12.82 3.73
N ASP A 51 -9.17 13.76 4.68
CA ASP A 51 -7.96 14.14 5.41
C ASP A 51 -7.39 12.96 6.21
N ALA A 52 -8.23 12.17 6.87
CA ALA A 52 -7.80 10.98 7.60
C ALA A 52 -7.19 9.92 6.68
N ILE A 53 -7.79 9.65 5.52
CA ILE A 53 -7.25 8.72 4.52
C ILE A 53 -5.89 9.21 4.02
N ARG A 54 -5.77 10.50 3.69
CA ARG A 54 -4.53 11.12 3.23
C ARG A 54 -3.43 11.02 4.30
N ALA A 55 -3.74 11.41 5.54
CA ALA A 55 -2.81 11.32 6.66
C ALA A 55 -2.33 9.87 6.90
N ALA A 56 -3.23 8.90 6.82
CA ALA A 56 -2.88 7.49 6.95
C ALA A 56 -1.97 7.00 5.80
N ALA A 57 -2.19 7.46 4.57
CA ALA A 57 -1.32 7.14 3.44
C ALA A 57 0.09 7.73 3.62
N GLU A 58 0.19 9.00 4.01
CA GLU A 58 1.47 9.67 4.28
C GLU A 58 2.23 9.01 5.42
N ALA A 59 1.54 8.67 6.53
CA ALA A 59 2.17 7.98 7.65
C ALA A 59 2.75 6.61 7.24
N ARG A 60 2.04 5.84 6.40
CA ARG A 60 2.55 4.56 5.87
C ARG A 60 3.76 4.76 4.98
N LYS A 61 3.75 5.77 4.12
CA LYS A 61 4.88 6.12 3.25
C LYS A 61 6.12 6.48 4.08
N ALA A 62 5.95 7.37 5.05
CA ALA A 62 7.03 7.77 5.96
C ALA A 62 7.57 6.57 6.75
N ALA A 63 6.71 5.68 7.26
CA ALA A 63 7.12 4.46 7.95
C ALA A 63 7.95 3.54 7.02
N ALA A 64 7.52 3.36 5.77
CA ALA A 64 8.25 2.57 4.79
C ALA A 64 9.62 3.16 4.45
N GLU A 65 9.74 4.49 4.34
CA GLU A 65 11.00 5.19 4.14
C GLU A 65 11.96 4.99 5.33
N ARG A 66 11.48 5.21 6.56
CA ARG A 66 12.28 4.99 7.78
C ARG A 66 12.71 3.54 7.94
N GLN A 67 11.85 2.57 7.60
CA GLN A 67 12.20 1.15 7.64
C GLN A 67 13.28 0.79 6.61
N ARG A 68 13.24 1.39 5.41
CA ARG A 68 14.28 1.23 4.38
C ARG A 68 15.61 1.81 4.87
N GLU A 69 15.60 3.02 5.42
CA GLU A 69 16.80 3.64 5.99
C GLU A 69 17.37 2.80 7.13
N ALA A 70 16.55 2.39 8.10
CA ALA A 70 16.98 1.56 9.21
C ALA A 70 17.66 0.27 8.70
N THR A 71 17.04 -0.40 7.72
CA THR A 71 17.62 -1.61 7.12
C THR A 71 18.98 -1.36 6.45
N ALA A 72 19.13 -0.24 5.73
CA ALA A 72 20.39 0.14 5.10
C ALA A 72 21.48 0.41 6.15
N ARG A 73 21.19 1.21 7.17
CA ARG A 73 22.14 1.52 8.26
C ARG A 73 22.53 0.26 9.06
N THR A 74 21.57 -0.63 9.32
CA THR A 74 21.86 -1.92 9.96
C THR A 74 22.82 -2.75 9.11
N ARG A 75 22.61 -2.83 7.80
CA ARG A 75 23.51 -3.55 6.88
C ARG A 75 24.92 -2.94 6.90
N GLU A 76 25.03 -1.62 6.82
CA GLU A 76 26.32 -0.91 6.89
C GLU A 76 27.07 -1.23 8.20
N ALA A 77 26.39 -1.17 9.34
CA ALA A 77 26.96 -1.49 10.63
C ALA A 77 27.44 -2.96 10.69
N VAL A 78 26.61 -3.90 10.23
CA VAL A 78 26.95 -5.33 10.16
C VAL A 78 28.18 -5.57 9.29
N VAL A 79 28.25 -4.96 8.10
CA VAL A 79 29.41 -5.10 7.20
C VAL A 79 30.66 -4.48 7.82
N ALA A 80 30.57 -3.30 8.41
CA ALA A 80 31.70 -2.62 9.05
C ALA A 80 32.26 -3.44 10.23
N LEU A 81 31.39 -3.99 11.09
CA LEU A 81 31.81 -4.84 12.20
C LEU A 81 32.40 -6.16 11.70
N ARG A 82 31.83 -6.75 10.64
CA ARG A 82 32.36 -7.99 10.06
C ARG A 82 33.74 -7.78 9.45
N ARG A 83 33.98 -6.65 8.77
CA ARG A 83 35.31 -6.27 8.23
C ARG A 83 36.39 -6.13 9.30
N ARG A 84 36.00 -5.80 10.53
CA ARG A 84 36.89 -5.76 11.71
C ARG A 84 37.15 -7.14 12.34
N GLY A 85 36.62 -8.22 11.73
CA GLY A 85 36.85 -9.60 12.18
C GLY A 85 35.89 -10.08 13.27
N LEU A 86 34.89 -9.29 13.66
CA LEU A 86 33.97 -9.71 14.73
C LEU A 86 33.15 -10.95 14.30
N PRO A 87 32.91 -11.89 15.23
CA PRO A 87 32.05 -13.04 14.97
C PRO A 87 30.58 -12.58 14.85
N GLN A 88 29.83 -13.21 13.94
CA GLN A 88 28.44 -12.81 13.63
C GLN A 88 27.52 -12.79 14.86
N ARG A 89 27.77 -13.68 15.83
CA ARG A 89 26.99 -13.74 17.08
C ARG A 89 27.14 -12.47 17.92
N ASP A 90 28.35 -11.91 18.01
CA ASP A 90 28.59 -10.70 18.78
C ASP A 90 28.13 -9.46 18.02
N ILE A 91 28.26 -9.44 16.69
CA ILE A 91 27.63 -8.42 15.84
C ILE A 91 26.11 -8.37 16.10
N GLY A 92 25.45 -9.53 16.13
CA GLY A 92 24.02 -9.60 16.42
C GLY A 92 23.66 -8.98 17.77
N ARG A 93 24.42 -9.30 18.83
CA ARG A 93 24.23 -8.70 20.16
C ARG A 93 24.43 -7.19 20.17
N MET A 94 25.48 -6.69 19.51
CA MET A 94 25.79 -5.25 19.48
C MET A 94 24.76 -4.43 18.68
N VAL A 95 24.28 -4.99 17.56
CA VAL A 95 23.33 -4.31 16.67
C VAL A 95 21.87 -4.53 17.12
N GLY A 96 21.62 -5.48 18.01
CA GLY A 96 20.28 -5.80 18.51
C GLY A 96 19.45 -6.69 17.57
N ILE A 97 20.12 -7.57 16.80
CA ILE A 97 19.46 -8.50 15.86
C ILE A 97 19.98 -9.93 16.04
N SER A 98 19.23 -10.92 15.55
CA SER A 98 19.66 -12.31 15.61
C SER A 98 20.89 -12.56 14.72
N HIS A 99 21.70 -13.56 15.07
CA HIS A 99 22.84 -13.97 14.25
C HIS A 99 22.41 -14.46 12.84
N GLN A 100 21.22 -15.05 12.72
CA GLN A 100 20.64 -15.44 11.42
C GLN A 100 20.38 -14.21 10.55
N ARG A 101 19.88 -13.12 11.14
CA ARG A 101 19.66 -11.86 10.41
C ARG A 101 20.98 -11.23 9.98
N VAL A 102 22.02 -11.30 10.80
CA VAL A 102 23.39 -10.90 10.43
C VAL A 102 23.87 -11.68 9.20
N ALA A 103 23.73 -13.00 9.20
CA ALA A 103 24.11 -13.86 8.08
C ALA A 103 23.38 -13.48 6.77
N GLN A 104 22.06 -13.26 6.85
CA GLN A 104 21.25 -12.84 5.70
C GLN A 104 21.72 -11.49 5.13
N LEU A 105 22.00 -10.50 5.99
CA LEU A 105 22.45 -9.17 5.56
C LEU A 105 23.84 -9.20 4.92
N LEU A 106 24.73 -10.09 5.39
CA LEU A 106 26.05 -10.30 4.77
C LEU A 106 25.94 -11.02 3.42
N ALA A 107 25.05 -12.00 3.31
CA ALA A 107 24.82 -12.75 2.07
C ALA A 107 24.24 -11.84 0.98
N SER A 108 23.27 -10.98 1.31
CA SER A 108 22.74 -9.99 0.36
C SER A 108 23.76 -8.89 0.04
N ALA A 109 24.74 -8.64 0.92
CA ALA A 109 25.78 -7.66 0.66
C ALA A 109 26.85 -8.06 -0.34
N THR A 110 26.97 -9.36 -0.61
CA THR A 110 27.94 -9.90 -1.57
C THR A 110 27.33 -10.03 -2.98
N LYS A 111 26.00 -9.91 -3.11
CA LYS A 111 25.26 -10.13 -4.36
C LYS A 111 24.92 -8.85 -5.13
N GLY A 112 25.28 -7.67 -4.61
CA GLY A 112 25.11 -6.37 -5.27
C GLY A 112 26.37 -5.55 -5.09
#